data_AF-A0A434BPW0-F1
#
_entry.id   AF-A0A434BPW0-F1
#
_cell.length_a   1.000
_cell.length_b   1.000
_cell.length_c   1.000
_cell.angle_alpha   90.00
_cell.angle_beta   90.00
_cell.angle_gamma   90.00
#
_symmetry.space_group_name_H-M   'P 1'
#
loop_
_entity.id
_entity.type
_entity.pdbx_description
1 polymer ?
#
loop_
_entity_poly.entity_id
_entity_poly.type
_entity_poly.pdbx_seq_one_letter_code
_entity_poly.pdbx_strand_id
1 'polypeptide(L)'
;VEYALLAEWASNGIVGAGHGFTPPGAAERIAVVSGSCSPTTERQIRHALTDGFDGIEVDPVELVSEASQQSITRATASGRASLQAGRSVILYTALGPTADRGAEIDRQEGARHRLGRGLGEILRSLTIEQSLRRVVIAGGDTSSHALGEMGVDALTIRMPLPASPGSPLCVAHSRVKAIDGLEVALKGGQVGT
;
A
#
# COMPACT_ATOMS: atom_id res chain seq x y z
N VAL A 1 12.19 -11.46 21.32
CA VAL A 1 12.80 -12.74 21.81
C VAL A 1 12.88 -13.74 20.68
N GLU A 2 11.86 -13.82 19.80
CA GLU A 2 11.82 -14.79 18.69
C GLU A 2 12.97 -14.64 17.68
N TYR A 3 13.35 -13.41 17.32
CA TYR A 3 14.48 -13.17 16.39
C TYR A 3 15.82 -13.70 16.92
N ALA A 4 16.07 -13.58 18.23
CA ALA A 4 17.29 -14.09 18.86
C ALA A 4 17.30 -15.63 18.88
N LEU A 5 16.14 -16.24 19.11
CA LEU A 5 15.97 -17.69 19.11
C LEU A 5 16.18 -18.30 17.73
N LEU A 6 15.65 -17.66 16.68
CA LEU A 6 15.89 -18.05 15.28
C LEU A 6 17.36 -17.92 14.89
N ALA A 7 18.03 -16.85 15.32
CA ALA A 7 19.46 -16.66 15.07
C ALA A 7 20.30 -17.74 15.78
N GLU A 8 19.96 -18.08 17.03
CA GLU A 8 20.63 -19.13 17.80
C GLU A 8 20.38 -20.53 17.23
N TRP A 9 19.16 -20.82 16.76
CA TRP A 9 18.88 -22.09 16.10
C TRP A 9 19.58 -22.21 14.74
N ALA A 10 19.73 -21.11 14.01
CA ALA A 10 20.49 -21.08 12.77
C ALA A 10 22.00 -21.25 13.02
N SER A 11 22.56 -20.60 14.05
CA SER A 11 23.98 -20.75 14.42
C SER A 11 24.31 -22.18 14.88
N ASN A 12 23.37 -22.85 15.55
CA ASN A 12 23.48 -24.24 15.98
C ASN A 12 23.07 -25.27 14.90
N GLY A 13 22.73 -24.84 13.68
CA GLY A 13 22.35 -25.72 12.57
C GLY A 13 21.05 -26.50 12.80
N ILE A 14 20.23 -26.10 13.77
CA ILE A 14 18.92 -26.71 14.10
C ILE A 14 17.91 -26.41 12.99
N VAL A 15 18.02 -25.21 12.39
CA VAL A 15 17.27 -24.82 11.20
C VAL A 15 18.24 -24.60 10.05
N GLY A 16 17.88 -25.07 8.85
CA GLY A 16 18.67 -24.82 7.65
C GLY A 16 18.73 -23.33 7.34
N ALA A 17 19.89 -22.85 6.85
CA ALA A 17 20.00 -21.50 6.32
C ALA A 17 18.88 -21.28 5.28
N GLY A 18 18.02 -20.30 5.55
CA GLY A 18 16.76 -20.11 4.84
C GLY A 18 16.92 -20.06 3.33
N HIS A 19 15.92 -20.57 2.63
CA HIS A 19 15.86 -20.58 1.17
C HIS A 19 16.09 -19.14 0.68
N GLY A 20 17.08 -18.94 -0.18
CA GLY A 20 17.41 -17.61 -0.67
C GLY A 20 16.21 -16.99 -1.39
N PHE A 21 15.91 -15.72 -1.10
CA PHE A 21 14.88 -14.99 -1.83
C PHE A 21 15.46 -14.52 -3.16
N THR A 22 14.88 -14.96 -4.28
CA THR A 22 15.24 -14.42 -5.60
C THR A 22 14.70 -12.99 -5.73
N PRO A 23 15.49 -11.99 -6.15
CA PRO A 23 14.98 -10.64 -6.36
C PRO A 23 13.76 -10.64 -7.31
N PRO A 24 12.69 -9.88 -7.00
CA PRO A 24 11.48 -9.84 -7.83
C PRO A 24 11.65 -9.04 -9.12
N GLY A 25 12.82 -8.42 -9.33
CA GLY A 25 13.10 -7.56 -10.48
C GLY A 25 12.31 -6.25 -10.45
N ALA A 26 12.54 -5.43 -11.48
CA ALA A 26 11.86 -4.16 -11.63
C ALA A 26 10.39 -4.35 -12.08
N ALA A 27 9.50 -3.56 -11.50
CA ALA A 27 8.18 -3.30 -12.06
C ALA A 27 8.27 -1.99 -12.84
N GLU A 28 7.75 -1.98 -14.08
CA GLU A 28 7.79 -0.78 -14.92
C GLU A 28 7.00 0.38 -14.32
N ARG A 29 5.85 0.05 -13.73
CA ARG A 29 4.93 1.00 -13.08
C ARG A 29 4.33 0.34 -11.85
N ILE A 30 4.16 1.13 -10.80
CA ILE A 30 3.43 0.72 -9.59
C ILE A 30 2.40 1.79 -9.21
N ALA A 31 1.37 1.35 -8.51
CA ALA A 31 0.43 2.23 -7.83
C ALA A 31 0.58 2.08 -6.32
N VAL A 32 0.54 3.21 -5.64
CA VAL A 32 0.64 3.29 -4.18
C VAL A 32 -0.60 4.00 -3.65
N VAL A 33 -1.19 3.47 -2.58
CA VAL A 33 -2.17 4.22 -1.79
C VAL A 33 -1.68 4.44 -0.38
N SER A 34 -1.94 5.64 0.17
CA SER A 34 -1.61 5.93 1.56
C SER A 34 -2.72 6.66 2.31
N GLY A 35 -3.10 6.08 3.45
CA GLY A 35 -3.95 6.71 4.45
C GLY A 35 -3.18 7.21 5.68
N SER A 36 -1.84 7.25 5.63
CA SER A 36 -1.01 7.56 6.79
C SER A 36 -0.70 9.05 6.91
N CYS A 37 -0.96 9.63 8.08
CA CYS A 37 -0.60 11.02 8.40
C CYS A 37 0.80 11.14 9.05
N SER A 38 1.66 10.12 8.96
CA SER A 38 2.94 10.14 9.69
C SER A 38 4.00 11.01 8.99
N PRO A 39 4.93 11.64 9.73
CA PRO A 39 6.05 12.37 9.13
C PRO A 39 6.96 11.47 8.28
N THR A 40 7.07 10.18 8.63
CA THR A 40 7.85 9.20 7.86
C THR A 40 7.22 8.96 6.49
N THR A 41 5.91 8.70 6.45
CA THR A 41 5.21 8.52 5.18
C THR A 41 5.22 9.81 4.36
N GLU A 42 5.12 10.98 4.99
CA GLU A 42 5.27 12.26 4.28
C GLU A 42 6.62 12.36 3.55
N ARG A 43 7.73 12.11 4.24
CA ARG A 43 9.08 12.13 3.62
C ARG A 43 9.20 11.14 2.48
N GLN A 44 8.66 9.93 2.65
CA GLN A 44 8.67 8.88 1.63
C GLN A 44 7.86 9.29 0.39
N ILE A 45 6.68 9.88 0.57
CA ILE A 45 5.88 10.41 -0.53
C ILE A 45 6.66 11.51 -1.24
N ARG A 46 7.15 12.53 -0.51
CA ARG A 46 7.91 13.64 -1.11
C ARG A 46 9.14 13.14 -1.89
N HIS A 47 9.85 12.16 -1.35
CA HIS A 47 10.99 11.54 -2.04
C HIS A 47 10.57 10.86 -3.35
N ALA A 48 9.50 10.07 -3.34
CA ALA A 48 9.01 9.43 -4.56
C ALA A 48 8.53 10.45 -5.61
N LEU A 49 7.90 11.55 -5.19
CA LEU A 49 7.51 12.64 -6.10
C LEU A 49 8.73 13.29 -6.76
N THR A 50 9.82 13.49 -6.01
CA THR A 50 11.08 14.00 -6.58
C THR A 50 11.76 13.01 -7.52
N ASP A 51 11.45 11.72 -7.40
CA ASP A 51 12.00 10.62 -8.20
C ASP A 51 11.07 10.18 -9.35
N GLY A 52 10.10 11.03 -9.71
CA GLY A 52 9.28 10.86 -10.93
C GLY A 52 7.94 10.15 -10.75
N PHE A 53 7.49 9.92 -9.51
CA PHE A 53 6.10 9.53 -9.25
C PHE A 53 5.18 10.73 -9.38
N ASP A 54 3.97 10.50 -9.88
CA ASP A 54 2.88 11.46 -9.76
C ASP A 54 2.19 11.33 -8.39
N GLY A 55 1.86 12.47 -7.79
CA GLY A 55 1.10 12.55 -6.55
C GLY A 55 -0.33 12.97 -6.81
N ILE A 56 -1.29 12.24 -6.25
CA ILE A 56 -2.72 12.56 -6.32
C ILE A 56 -3.24 12.64 -4.90
N GLU A 57 -3.63 13.84 -4.50
CA GLU A 57 -4.30 14.03 -3.23
C GLU A 57 -5.76 13.55 -3.32
N VAL A 58 -6.18 12.77 -2.33
CA VAL A 58 -7.55 12.28 -2.18
C VAL A 58 -8.11 12.83 -0.87
N ASP A 59 -9.13 13.69 -0.94
CA ASP A 59 -9.69 14.28 0.28
C ASP A 59 -10.32 13.17 1.16
N PRO A 60 -9.78 12.92 2.37
CA PRO A 60 -10.31 11.89 3.27
C PRO A 60 -11.75 12.17 3.70
N VAL A 61 -12.19 13.42 3.75
CA VAL A 61 -13.56 13.79 4.13
C VAL A 61 -14.54 13.47 3.02
N GLU A 62 -14.20 13.75 1.76
CA GLU A 62 -15.01 13.32 0.62
C GLU A 62 -15.11 11.79 0.55
N LEU A 63 -13.99 11.10 0.76
CA LEU A 63 -13.88 9.65 0.64
C LEU A 63 -14.75 8.88 1.66
N VAL A 64 -15.08 9.50 2.80
CA VAL A 64 -15.96 8.90 3.82
C VAL A 64 -17.41 9.41 3.77
N SER A 65 -17.71 10.36 2.89
CA SER A 65 -19.02 11.01 2.73
C SER A 65 -19.89 10.35 1.65
N GLU A 66 -21.08 10.90 1.40
CA GLU A 66 -21.93 10.49 0.27
C GLU A 66 -21.30 10.76 -1.10
N ALA A 67 -20.31 11.67 -1.17
CA ALA A 67 -19.55 11.94 -2.40
C ALA A 67 -18.41 10.93 -2.64
N SER A 68 -18.27 9.89 -1.79
CA SER A 68 -17.18 8.91 -1.84
C SER A 68 -16.97 8.31 -3.24
N GLN A 69 -18.04 7.84 -3.89
CA GLN A 69 -17.93 7.22 -5.21
C GLN A 69 -17.42 8.20 -6.28
N GLN A 70 -17.80 9.47 -6.19
CA GLN A 70 -17.32 10.50 -7.10
C GLN A 70 -15.83 10.78 -6.85
N SER A 71 -15.43 10.85 -5.57
CA SER A 71 -14.02 11.02 -5.18
C SER A 71 -13.15 9.87 -5.69
N ILE A 72 -13.59 8.62 -5.47
CA ILE A 72 -12.95 7.40 -5.99
C ILE A 72 -12.82 7.46 -7.51
N THR A 73 -13.91 7.76 -8.23
CA THR A 73 -13.91 7.82 -9.69
C THR A 73 -12.91 8.85 -10.22
N ARG A 74 -12.86 10.04 -9.61
CA ARG A 74 -11.90 11.09 -9.99
C ARG A 74 -10.46 10.66 -9.71
N ALA A 75 -10.19 10.15 -8.52
CA ALA A 75 -8.85 9.70 -8.12
C ALA A 75 -8.34 8.58 -9.03
N THR A 76 -9.18 7.58 -9.31
CA THR A 76 -8.89 6.49 -10.26
C THR A 76 -8.62 7.03 -11.67
N ALA A 77 -9.43 7.96 -12.18
CA ALA A 77 -9.21 8.53 -13.50
C ALA A 77 -7.86 9.25 -13.62
N SER A 78 -7.51 10.05 -12.60
CA SER A 78 -6.20 10.73 -12.53
C SER A 78 -5.05 9.74 -12.42
N GLY A 79 -5.19 8.70 -11.58
CA GLY A 79 -4.17 7.66 -11.40
C GLY A 79 -3.93 6.86 -12.67
N ARG A 80 -5.01 6.53 -13.38
CA ARG A 80 -4.95 5.87 -14.68
C ARG A 80 -4.22 6.72 -15.71
N ALA A 81 -4.48 8.01 -15.77
CA ALA A 81 -3.80 8.91 -16.71
C ALA A 81 -2.28 8.94 -16.47
N SER A 82 -1.84 9.03 -15.20
CA SER A 82 -0.41 8.93 -14.85
C SER A 82 0.21 7.60 -15.31
N LEU A 83 -0.46 6.49 -14.99
CA LEU A 83 0.03 5.16 -15.36
C LEU A 83 0.12 5.00 -16.88
N GLN A 84 -0.88 5.47 -17.64
CA GLN A 84 -0.87 5.44 -19.10
C GLN A 84 0.24 6.30 -19.70
N ALA A 85 0.66 7.35 -19.02
CA ALA A 85 1.82 8.17 -19.37
C ALA A 85 3.18 7.51 -19.03
N GLY A 86 3.18 6.28 -18.51
CA GLY A 86 4.40 5.55 -18.17
C GLY A 86 4.92 5.79 -16.75
N ARG A 87 4.23 6.61 -15.94
CA ARG A 87 4.68 7.00 -14.60
C ARG A 87 4.02 6.18 -13.50
N SER A 88 4.75 5.91 -12.43
CA SER A 88 4.17 5.36 -11.20
C SER A 88 3.41 6.46 -10.45
N VAL A 89 2.42 6.07 -9.63
CA VAL A 89 1.52 7.03 -8.97
C VAL A 89 1.33 6.73 -7.49
N ILE A 90 1.22 7.78 -6.69
CA ILE A 90 0.87 7.73 -5.27
C ILE A 90 -0.42 8.50 -5.04
N LEU A 91 -1.45 7.81 -4.57
CA LEU A 91 -2.68 8.42 -4.09
C LEU A 91 -2.65 8.50 -2.57
N TYR A 92 -2.71 9.69 -2.00
CA TYR A 92 -2.53 9.90 -0.57
C TYR A 92 -3.62 10.80 0.01
N THR A 93 -4.01 10.54 1.26
CA THR A 93 -5.02 11.35 1.96
C THR A 93 -4.43 12.44 2.84
N ALA A 94 -3.12 12.41 3.10
CA ALA A 94 -2.43 13.42 3.89
C ALA A 94 -0.93 13.47 3.53
N LEU A 95 -0.35 14.67 3.59
CA LEU A 95 1.10 14.90 3.62
C LEU A 95 1.52 15.30 5.04
N GLY A 96 1.67 14.30 5.89
CA GLY A 96 2.13 14.48 7.27
C GLY A 96 1.05 14.99 8.23
N PRO A 97 1.42 15.24 9.51
CA PRO A 97 0.46 15.50 10.58
C PRO A 97 -0.33 16.80 10.42
N THR A 98 0.21 17.79 9.70
CA THR A 98 -0.45 19.08 9.48
C THR A 98 -1.62 18.99 8.51
N ALA A 99 -1.63 17.96 7.65
CA ALA A 99 -2.73 17.66 6.73
C ALA A 99 -3.71 16.62 7.34
N ASP A 100 -3.53 16.23 8.60
CA ASP A 100 -4.38 15.24 9.24
C ASP A 100 -5.78 15.80 9.51
N ARG A 101 -6.77 15.22 8.82
CA ARG A 101 -8.19 15.52 9.02
C ARG A 101 -8.90 14.44 9.86
N GLY A 102 -8.14 13.66 10.63
CA GLY A 102 -8.63 12.58 11.49
C GLY A 102 -9.80 12.99 12.38
N ALA A 103 -9.71 14.14 13.05
CA ALA A 103 -10.80 14.65 13.91
C ALA A 103 -12.10 14.98 13.14
N GLU A 104 -12.00 15.27 11.83
CA GLU A 104 -13.17 15.53 11.01
C GLU A 104 -13.85 14.23 10.56
N ILE A 105 -13.07 13.22 10.20
CA ILE A 105 -13.57 11.93 9.75
C ILE A 105 -14.04 11.04 10.92
N ASP A 106 -13.35 11.09 12.07
CA ASP A 106 -13.66 10.26 13.25
C ASP A 106 -15.01 10.66 13.90
N ARG A 107 -15.60 11.80 13.51
CA ARG A 107 -16.99 12.17 13.86
C ARG A 107 -18.02 11.22 13.28
N GLN A 108 -17.68 10.46 12.24
CA GLN A 108 -18.55 9.47 11.64
C GLN A 108 -18.10 8.07 12.03
N GLU A 109 -19.00 7.30 12.62
CA GLU A 109 -18.75 5.90 12.90
C GLU A 109 -18.40 5.16 11.59
N GLY A 110 -17.38 4.31 11.64
CA GLY A 110 -16.94 3.56 10.48
C GLY A 110 -16.01 4.30 9.51
N ALA A 111 -15.67 5.58 9.74
CA ALA A 111 -14.98 6.41 8.76
C ALA A 111 -13.61 5.85 8.32
N ARG A 112 -12.79 5.38 9.26
CA ARG A 112 -11.49 4.76 8.94
C ARG A 112 -11.62 3.51 8.08
N HIS A 113 -12.68 2.72 8.30
CA HIS A 113 -13.00 1.56 7.46
C HIS A 113 -13.42 1.98 6.05
N ARG A 114 -14.27 3.01 5.93
CA ARG A 114 -14.67 3.59 4.63
C ARG A 114 -13.47 4.15 3.87
N LEU A 115 -12.58 4.86 4.56
CA LEU A 115 -11.34 5.40 3.99
C LEU A 115 -10.46 4.28 3.44
N GLY A 116 -10.22 3.24 4.24
CA GLY A 116 -9.41 2.08 3.81
C GLY A 116 -10.02 1.35 2.61
N ARG A 117 -11.35 1.15 2.61
CA ARG A 117 -12.07 0.58 1.48
C ARG A 117 -11.99 1.47 0.24
N GLY A 118 -12.25 2.77 0.34
CA GLY A 118 -12.17 3.68 -0.80
C GLY A 118 -10.78 3.68 -1.45
N LEU A 119 -9.71 3.67 -0.65
CA LEU A 119 -8.35 3.53 -1.16
C LEU A 119 -8.10 2.14 -1.81
N GLY A 120 -8.67 1.08 -1.23
CA GLY A 120 -8.62 -0.26 -1.82
C GLY A 120 -9.36 -0.38 -3.15
N GLU A 121 -10.51 0.28 -3.29
CA GLU A 121 -11.30 0.31 -4.53
C GLU A 121 -10.54 1.04 -5.65
N ILE A 122 -9.94 2.19 -5.34
CA ILE A 122 -9.05 2.91 -6.24
C ILE A 122 -7.91 1.98 -6.68
N LEU A 123 -7.19 1.38 -5.72
CA LEU A 123 -6.03 0.55 -6.04
C LEU A 123 -6.39 -0.69 -6.85
N ARG A 124 -7.54 -1.32 -6.55
CA ARG A 124 -8.08 -2.45 -7.29
C ARG A 124 -8.39 -2.08 -8.74
N SER A 125 -9.11 -0.98 -8.96
CA SER A 125 -9.43 -0.50 -10.30
C SER A 125 -8.17 -0.20 -11.11
N LEU A 126 -7.20 0.54 -10.53
CA LEU A 126 -5.92 0.81 -11.19
C LEU A 126 -5.15 -0.47 -11.52
N THR A 127 -5.11 -1.43 -10.59
CA THR A 127 -4.42 -2.71 -10.78
C THR A 127 -4.99 -3.47 -11.96
N ILE A 128 -6.32 -3.62 -12.01
CA ILE A 128 -7.02 -4.37 -13.05
C ILE A 128 -6.92 -3.65 -14.40
N GLU A 129 -7.25 -2.36 -14.44
CA GLU A 129 -7.32 -1.59 -15.68
C GLU A 129 -5.94 -1.38 -16.32
N GLN A 130 -4.89 -1.27 -15.50
CA GLN A 130 -3.52 -1.02 -15.98
C GLN A 130 -2.63 -2.27 -15.95
N SER A 131 -3.19 -3.43 -15.59
CA SER A 131 -2.49 -4.72 -15.51
C SER A 131 -1.20 -4.62 -14.68
N LEU A 132 -1.29 -4.00 -13.51
CA LEU A 132 -0.13 -3.77 -12.65
C LEU A 132 0.38 -5.10 -12.06
N ARG A 133 1.70 -5.26 -12.05
CA ARG A 133 2.35 -6.42 -11.41
C ARG A 133 2.63 -6.20 -9.92
N ARG A 134 2.73 -4.94 -9.49
CA ARG A 134 3.14 -4.58 -8.14
C ARG A 134 2.42 -3.32 -7.65
N VAL A 135 1.99 -3.37 -6.39
CA VAL A 135 1.34 -2.26 -5.70
C VAL A 135 1.85 -2.11 -4.27
N VAL A 136 1.59 -0.95 -3.66
CA VAL A 136 1.97 -0.66 -2.28
C VAL A 136 0.78 -0.05 -1.53
N ILE A 137 0.58 -0.49 -0.29
CA ILE A 137 -0.38 0.11 0.62
C ILE A 137 0.38 0.60 1.85
N ALA A 138 0.29 1.89 2.15
CA ALA A 138 0.97 2.54 3.26
C ALA A 138 -0.02 3.07 4.30
N GLY A 139 0.06 2.53 5.52
CA GLY A 139 -0.82 2.89 6.63
C GLY A 139 -1.20 1.66 7.45
N GLY A 140 -1.25 1.80 8.78
CA GLY A 140 -1.67 0.72 9.68
C GLY A 140 -3.12 0.31 9.44
N ASP A 141 -4.05 1.10 9.98
CA ASP A 141 -5.50 0.86 9.91
C ASP A 141 -6.02 0.73 8.46
N THR A 142 -5.41 1.46 7.53
CA THR A 142 -5.80 1.48 6.11
C THR A 142 -5.53 0.16 5.40
N SER A 143 -4.43 -0.53 5.77
CA SER A 143 -3.89 -1.65 4.97
C SER A 143 -4.80 -2.88 4.94
N SER A 144 -5.35 -3.27 6.09
CA SER A 144 -6.24 -4.44 6.18
C SER A 144 -7.52 -4.24 5.38
N HIS A 145 -8.11 -3.04 5.44
CA HIS A 145 -9.33 -2.74 4.69
C HIS A 145 -9.09 -2.61 3.20
N ALA A 146 -7.99 -1.97 2.80
CA ALA A 146 -7.62 -1.86 1.40
C ALA A 146 -7.35 -3.24 0.77
N LEU A 147 -6.64 -4.13 1.46
CA LEU A 147 -6.41 -5.51 1.02
C LEU A 147 -7.70 -6.31 0.83
N GLY A 148 -8.62 -6.20 1.80
CA GLY A 148 -9.92 -6.86 1.71
C GLY A 148 -10.73 -6.36 0.52
N GLU A 149 -10.75 -5.05 0.29
CA GLU A 149 -11.47 -4.44 -0.85
C GLU A 149 -10.84 -4.80 -2.21
N MET A 150 -9.51 -4.96 -2.25
CA MET A 150 -8.80 -5.51 -3.41
C MET A 150 -9.20 -6.97 -3.72
N GLY A 151 -9.78 -7.69 -2.75
CA GLY A 151 -10.18 -9.08 -2.89
C GLY A 151 -9.04 -10.07 -2.62
N VAL A 152 -8.04 -9.68 -1.82
CA VAL A 152 -6.95 -10.57 -1.41
C VAL A 152 -7.46 -11.55 -0.35
N ASP A 153 -7.36 -12.85 -0.64
CA ASP A 153 -7.77 -13.92 0.27
C ASP A 153 -6.60 -14.38 1.18
N ALA A 154 -5.36 -14.37 0.67
CA ALA A 154 -4.15 -14.72 1.43
C ALA A 154 -2.88 -14.05 0.88
N LEU A 155 -1.79 -14.09 1.67
CA LEU A 155 -0.48 -13.55 1.30
C LEU A 155 0.62 -14.58 1.54
N THR A 156 1.57 -14.66 0.61
CA THR A 156 2.84 -15.39 0.80
C THR A 156 4.00 -14.43 0.72
N ILE A 157 4.96 -14.51 1.63
CA ILE A 157 6.15 -13.66 1.59
C ILE A 157 6.94 -13.94 0.31
N ARG A 158 7.10 -12.90 -0.52
CA ARG A 158 7.89 -12.94 -1.75
C ARG A 158 9.34 -12.61 -1.48
N MET A 159 9.59 -11.60 -0.65
CA MET A 159 10.92 -11.13 -0.25
C MET A 159 10.82 -10.22 0.98
N PRO A 160 11.70 -10.36 1.99
CA PRO A 160 11.82 -9.38 3.05
C PRO A 160 12.41 -8.08 2.50
N LEU A 161 11.95 -6.94 3.01
CA LEU A 161 12.52 -5.62 2.70
C LEU A 161 13.31 -5.13 3.92
N PRO A 162 14.65 -5.23 3.95
CA PRO A 162 15.44 -4.90 5.13
C PRO A 162 15.28 -3.45 5.59
N ALA A 163 15.07 -2.53 4.64
CA ALA A 163 14.80 -1.12 4.91
C ALA A 163 13.38 -0.86 5.44
N SER A 164 12.52 -1.88 5.54
CA SER A 164 11.17 -1.78 6.10
C SER A 164 10.83 -3.04 6.92
N PRO A 165 11.45 -3.19 8.11
CA PRO A 165 11.23 -4.35 8.96
C PRO A 165 9.74 -4.54 9.30
N GLY A 166 9.24 -5.78 9.14
CA GLY A 166 7.82 -6.10 9.33
C GLY A 166 6.91 -5.78 8.13
N SER A 167 7.47 -5.23 7.05
CA SER A 167 6.74 -4.85 5.83
C SER A 167 7.36 -5.52 4.59
N PRO A 168 7.26 -6.86 4.46
CA PRO A 168 7.80 -7.57 3.30
C PRO A 168 7.03 -7.27 2.02
N LEU A 169 7.64 -7.61 0.88
CA LEU A 169 6.90 -7.82 -0.36
C LEU A 169 6.24 -9.19 -0.29
N CYS A 170 4.96 -9.27 -0.61
CA CYS A 170 4.17 -10.49 -0.64
C CYS A 170 3.60 -10.76 -2.03
N VAL A 171 3.27 -12.02 -2.32
CA VAL A 171 2.38 -12.42 -3.40
C VAL A 171 0.97 -12.57 -2.83
N ALA A 172 -0.01 -11.92 -3.46
CA ALA A 172 -1.42 -12.06 -3.14
C ALA A 172 -2.03 -13.29 -3.80
N HIS A 173 -2.86 -14.01 -3.05
CA HIS A 173 -3.71 -15.09 -3.55
C HIS A 173 -5.16 -14.62 -3.54
N SER A 174 -5.87 -14.81 -4.65
CA SER A 174 -7.23 -14.29 -4.80
C SER A 174 -8.07 -15.14 -5.76
N ARG A 175 -9.37 -15.22 -5.49
CA ARG A 175 -10.35 -15.70 -6.48
C ARG A 175 -10.52 -14.74 -7.67
N VAL A 176 -10.11 -13.48 -7.53
CA VAL A 176 -10.09 -12.50 -8.63
C VAL A 176 -8.81 -12.71 -9.44
N LYS A 177 -8.94 -13.27 -10.65
CA LYS A 177 -7.81 -13.64 -11.52
C LYS A 177 -6.78 -12.51 -11.75
N ALA A 178 -7.22 -11.26 -11.79
CA ALA A 178 -6.34 -10.10 -11.99
C ALA A 178 -5.55 -9.68 -10.73
N ILE A 179 -5.93 -10.19 -9.56
CA ILE A 179 -5.28 -9.92 -8.27
C ILE A 179 -4.46 -11.13 -7.81
N ASP A 180 -4.83 -12.33 -8.26
CA ASP A 180 -4.07 -13.55 -8.01
C ASP A 180 -2.65 -13.45 -8.62
N GLY A 181 -1.63 -13.64 -7.78
CA GLY A 181 -0.23 -13.45 -8.15
C GLY A 181 0.30 -12.02 -8.06
N LEU A 182 -0.53 -11.03 -7.68
CA LEU A 182 -0.11 -9.63 -7.54
C LEU A 182 0.96 -9.48 -6.45
N GLU A 183 2.02 -8.74 -6.73
CA GLU A 183 2.99 -8.38 -5.69
C GLU A 183 2.50 -7.18 -4.89
N VAL A 184 2.39 -7.32 -3.57
CA VAL A 184 1.88 -6.28 -2.66
C VAL A 184 2.88 -6.04 -1.54
N ALA A 185 3.26 -4.77 -1.34
CA ALA A 185 4.00 -4.35 -0.15
C ALA A 185 3.06 -3.62 0.83
N LEU A 186 3.12 -4.00 2.11
CA LEU A 186 2.30 -3.42 3.18
C LEU A 186 3.20 -2.66 4.14
N LYS A 187 3.20 -1.33 4.06
CA LYS A 187 4.07 -0.48 4.87
C LYS A 187 3.32 0.03 6.10
N GLY A 188 3.82 -0.30 7.28
CA GLY A 188 3.37 0.34 8.52
C GLY A 188 3.61 1.85 8.49
N GLY A 189 2.73 2.62 9.12
CA GLY A 189 2.76 4.09 9.05
C GLY A 189 4.10 4.72 9.47
N GLN A 190 4.80 4.12 10.44
CA GLN A 190 6.08 4.61 10.97
C GLN A 190 7.29 3.77 10.53
N VAL A 191 7.07 2.79 9.65
CA VAL A 191 8.12 1.85 9.21
C VAL A 191 8.87 2.41 8.00
N GLY A 192 10.18 2.18 8.01
CA GLY A 192 11.12 2.57 6.95
C GLY A 192 11.70 3.96 7.13
N THR A 193 12.65 4.30 6.26
CA THR A 193 13.29 5.62 6.19
C THR A 193 12.72 6.47 5.07
#